data_AF-A0A8J7SS25-F1
#
_entry.id   AF-A0A8J7SS25-F1
#
_cell.length_a   1.000
_cell.length_b   1.000
_cell.length_c   1.000
_cell.angle_alpha   90.00
_cell.angle_beta   90.00
_cell.angle_gamma   90.00
#
_symmetry.space_group_name_H-M   'P 1'
#
loop_
_entity.id
_entity.type
_entity.pdbx_description
1 polymer ?
#
loop_
_entity_poly.entity_id
_entity_poly.type
_entity_poly.pdbx_seq_one_letter_code
_entity_poly.pdbx_strand_id
1 'polypeptide(L)'
;MPILESHRQLINDAISSLGIKPDICQQESNPNLWKLHRGMAQIIIAVQESTNHLEDKVSTISMMSPILQISTDFEQTTALHQFILESNHKLITESFSISNQWLILSTTYYL
;
A
#
# COMPACT_ATOMS: atom_id res chain seq x y z
N MET A 1 18.85 3.09 4.01
CA MET A 1 19.31 4.06 3.01
C MET A 1 18.31 5.17 2.98
N PRO A 2 18.75 6.44 3.05
CA PRO A 2 17.84 7.57 3.13
C PRO A 2 16.93 7.61 1.92
N ILE A 3 15.68 8.02 2.13
CA ILE A 3 14.71 8.21 1.05
C ILE A 3 15.18 9.39 0.18
N LEU A 4 15.53 9.09 -1.06
CA LEU A 4 16.04 10.05 -2.03
C LEU A 4 14.90 10.79 -2.75
N GLU A 5 15.22 11.97 -3.30
CA GLU A 5 14.27 12.72 -4.12
C GLU A 5 13.89 11.98 -5.40
N SER A 6 14.82 11.20 -5.97
CA SER A 6 14.55 10.34 -7.12
C SER A 6 13.45 9.30 -6.85
N HIS A 7 13.33 8.82 -5.60
CA HIS A 7 12.26 7.88 -5.22
C HIS A 7 10.89 8.56 -5.23
N ARG A 8 10.82 9.81 -4.74
CA ARG A 8 9.59 10.61 -4.78
C ARG A 8 9.23 10.98 -6.23
N GLN A 9 10.22 11.35 -7.03
CA GLN A 9 10.02 11.67 -8.45
C GLN A 9 9.48 10.48 -9.24
N LEU A 10 10.01 9.27 -9.01
CA LEU A 10 9.51 8.04 -9.64
C LEU A 10 8.00 7.85 -9.42
N ILE A 11 7.53 8.08 -8.19
CA ILE A 11 6.10 7.98 -7.86
C ILE A 11 5.32 9.12 -8.53
N ASN A 12 5.83 10.35 -8.46
CA ASN A 12 5.18 11.50 -9.11
C ASN A 12 5.03 11.29 -10.62
N ASP A 13 6.02 10.72 -11.29
CA ASP A 13 5.97 10.39 -12.72
C ASP A 13 4.92 9.31 -13.00
N ALA A 14 4.86 8.26 -12.17
CA ALA A 14 3.86 7.21 -12.27
C ALA A 14 2.44 7.76 -12.07
N ILE A 15 2.22 8.61 -11.07
CA ILE A 15 0.93 9.26 -10.80
C ILE A 15 0.53 10.18 -11.97
N SER A 16 1.49 10.95 -12.49
CA SER A 16 1.28 11.84 -13.64
C SER A 16 0.87 11.05 -14.89
N SER A 17 1.44 9.86 -15.10
CA SER A 17 1.06 8.97 -16.21
C SER A 17 -0.38 8.48 -16.15
N LEU A 18 -1.00 8.50 -14.96
CA LEU A 18 -2.42 8.20 -14.75
C LEU A 18 -3.34 9.41 -15.03
N GLY A 19 -2.78 10.56 -15.43
CA GLY A 19 -3.51 11.81 -15.64
C GLY A 19 -3.87 12.54 -14.35
N ILE A 20 -3.23 12.21 -13.24
CA ILE A 20 -3.46 12.82 -11.93
C ILE A 20 -2.27 13.73 -11.62
N LYS A 21 -2.52 14.96 -11.16
CA LYS A 21 -1.42 15.82 -10.72
C LYS A 21 -0.91 15.35 -9.35
N PRO A 22 0.38 15.05 -9.15
CA PRO A 22 0.84 14.43 -7.90
C PRO A 22 0.65 15.28 -6.64
N ASP A 23 0.74 16.60 -6.77
CA ASP A 23 0.56 17.59 -5.71
C ASP A 23 -0.82 17.52 -5.04
N ILE A 24 -1.88 17.14 -5.77
CA ILE A 24 -3.24 17.06 -5.20
C ILE A 24 -3.44 15.83 -4.31
N CYS A 25 -2.62 14.80 -4.49
CA CYS A 25 -2.72 13.55 -3.75
C CYS A 25 -1.59 13.35 -2.75
N GLN A 26 -0.50 14.11 -2.85
CA GLN A 26 0.58 14.12 -1.87
C GLN A 26 0.13 14.79 -0.57
N GLN A 27 0.49 14.23 0.58
CA GLN A 27 0.16 14.83 1.88
C GLN A 27 1.14 15.96 2.22
N GLU A 28 0.64 17.17 2.49
CA GLU A 28 1.48 18.32 2.86
C GLU A 28 2.36 18.05 4.10
N SER A 29 1.84 17.30 5.07
CA SER A 29 2.55 16.95 6.30
C SER A 29 3.56 15.81 6.13
N ASN A 30 3.51 15.07 5.01
CA ASN A 30 4.42 13.96 4.74
C ASN A 30 4.68 13.81 3.24
N PRO A 31 5.82 14.29 2.73
CA PRO A 31 6.15 14.24 1.29
C PRO A 31 6.40 12.81 0.78
N ASN A 32 6.46 11.81 1.65
CA ASN A 32 6.62 10.42 1.29
C ASN A 32 5.29 9.66 1.25
N LEU A 33 4.14 10.34 1.31
CA LEU A 33 2.82 9.74 1.36
C LEU A 33 1.89 10.38 0.33
N TRP A 34 1.27 9.54 -0.51
CA TRP A 34 0.25 9.94 -1.47
C TRP A 34 -1.04 9.16 -1.20
N LYS A 35 -2.18 9.84 -1.32
CA LYS A 35 -3.53 9.27 -1.20
C LYS A 35 -4.29 9.55 -2.49
N LEU A 36 -4.41 8.54 -3.33
CA LEU A 36 -5.10 8.62 -4.60
C LEU A 36 -6.51 8.05 -4.49
N HIS A 37 -7.41 8.65 -5.25
CA HIS A 37 -8.76 8.12 -5.45
C HIS A 37 -8.96 7.85 -6.94
N ARG A 38 -9.33 6.61 -7.30
CA ARG A 38 -9.67 6.22 -8.66
C ARG A 38 -11.01 5.51 -8.66
N GLY A 39 -12.07 6.24 -9.02
CA GLY A 39 -13.44 5.77 -8.81
C GLY A 39 -13.70 5.58 -7.30
N MET A 40 -14.14 4.38 -6.92
CA MET A 40 -14.40 4.02 -5.52
C MET A 40 -13.15 3.51 -4.78
N ALA A 41 -12.04 3.25 -5.50
CA ALA A 41 -10.83 2.74 -4.90
C ALA A 41 -9.99 3.89 -4.30
N GLN A 42 -9.58 3.72 -3.05
CA GLN A 42 -8.55 4.55 -2.42
C GLN A 42 -7.22 3.81 -2.45
N ILE A 43 -6.17 4.45 -2.97
CA ILE A 43 -4.82 3.89 -3.02
C ILE A 43 -3.91 4.79 -2.19
N ILE A 44 -3.25 4.21 -1.21
CA ILE A 44 -2.28 4.87 -0.34
C ILE A 44 -0.90 4.37 -0.77
N ILE A 45 -0.05 5.29 -1.22
CA ILE A 45 1.32 5.01 -1.62
C ILE A 45 2.24 5.66 -0.59
N ALA A 46 3.16 4.90 -0.02
CA ALA A 46 4.13 5.38 0.96
C ALA A 46 5.55 4.97 0.55
N VAL A 47 6.48 5.92 0.56
CA VAL A 47 7.91 5.61 0.56
C VAL A 47 8.39 5.58 2.00
N GLN A 48 9.03 4.49 2.40
CA GLN A 48 9.46 4.29 3.77
C GLN A 48 10.80 3.56 3.84
N GLU A 49 11.48 3.69 4.98
CA GLU A 49 12.62 2.84 5.29
C GLU A 49 12.12 1.56 5.96
N SER A 50 12.45 0.42 5.39
CA SER A 50 12.17 -0.90 5.94
C SER A 50 13.47 -1.58 6.37
N THR A 51 13.36 -2.55 7.28
CA THR A 51 14.46 -3.41 7.68
C THR A 51 14.35 -4.72 6.91
N ASN A 52 15.41 -5.13 6.21
CA ASN A 52 15.43 -6.43 5.53
C ASN A 52 15.75 -7.58 6.54
N HIS A 53 15.80 -8.82 6.04
CA HIS A 53 16.12 -9.99 6.86
C HIS A 53 17.58 -10.04 7.37
N LEU A 54 18.46 -9.17 6.86
CA LEU A 54 19.85 -9.00 7.27
C LEU A 54 20.04 -7.80 8.21
N GLU A 55 18.95 -7.21 8.70
CA GLU A 55 18.93 -6.01 9.54
C GLU A 55 19.38 -4.70 8.85
N ASP A 56 19.58 -4.72 7.53
CA ASP A 56 19.90 -3.51 6.77
C ASP A 56 18.66 -2.63 6.57
N LYS A 57 18.88 -1.32 6.60
CA LYS A 57 17.87 -0.32 6.24
C LYS A 57 17.82 -0.14 4.72
N VAL A 58 16.68 -0.43 4.13
CA VAL A 58 16.41 -0.29 2.69
C VAL A 58 15.21 0.61 2.45
N SER A 59 15.25 1.40 1.37
CA SER A 59 14.09 2.18 0.95
C SER A 59 13.08 1.25 0.27
N THR A 60 11.80 1.43 0.56
CA THR A 60 10.72 0.65 -0.04
C THR A 60 9.56 1.55 -0.44
N ILE A 61 8.83 1.14 -1.48
CA ILE A 61 7.52 1.68 -1.82
C ILE A 61 6.48 0.68 -1.37
N SER A 62 5.58 1.09 -0.47
CA SER A 62 4.41 0.32 -0.10
C SER A 62 3.16 0.95 -0.70
N MET A 63 2.36 0.15 -1.40
CA MET A 63 1.06 0.55 -1.93
C MET A 63 -0.02 -0.26 -1.22
N MET A 64 -1.07 0.41 -0.77
CA MET A 64 -2.15 -0.19 0.01
C MET A 64 -3.49 0.33 -0.48
N SER A 65 -4.48 -0.55 -0.56
CA SER A 65 -5.86 -0.19 -0.85
C SER A 65 -6.77 -0.85 0.18
N PRO A 66 -7.50 -0.09 1.02
CA PRO A 66 -8.61 -0.65 1.77
C PRO A 66 -9.71 -1.05 0.78
N ILE A 67 -10.13 -2.30 0.82
CA ILE A 67 -11.11 -2.87 -0.13
C ILE A 67 -12.48 -2.99 0.51
N LEU A 68 -12.54 -3.53 1.72
CA LEU A 68 -13.80 -3.84 2.39
C LEU A 68 -13.67 -3.60 3.88
N GLN A 69 -14.65 -2.92 4.47
CA GLN A 69 -14.79 -2.85 5.91
C GLN A 69 -15.43 -4.14 6.42
N ILE A 70 -14.77 -4.76 7.39
CA ILE A 70 -15.19 -5.96 8.08
C ILE A 70 -16.01 -5.52 9.29
N SER A 71 -17.22 -6.04 9.47
CA SER A 71 -18.02 -5.71 10.63
C SER A 71 -17.42 -6.30 11.91
N THR A 72 -17.65 -5.68 13.07
CA THR A 72 -17.21 -6.19 14.37
C THR A 72 -17.84 -7.55 14.73
N ASP A 73 -19.06 -7.80 14.23
CA ASP A 73 -19.85 -9.00 14.46
C ASP A 73 -19.81 -9.96 13.25
N PHE A 74 -18.76 -9.88 12.43
CA PHE A 74 -18.65 -10.67 11.21
C PHE A 74 -18.59 -12.18 11.49
N GLU A 75 -19.73 -12.86 11.31
CA GLU A 75 -19.91 -14.27 11.66
C GLU A 75 -18.99 -15.21 10.88
N GLN A 76 -18.62 -14.84 9.65
CA GLN A 76 -17.81 -15.68 8.74
C GLN A 76 -16.30 -15.41 8.86
N THR A 77 -15.83 -14.96 10.02
CA THR A 77 -14.41 -14.61 10.26
C THR A 77 -13.44 -15.73 9.85
N THR A 78 -13.76 -16.99 10.16
CA THR A 78 -12.93 -18.15 9.76
C THR A 78 -12.82 -18.29 8.25
N ALA A 79 -13.94 -18.15 7.53
CA ALA A 79 -13.96 -18.27 6.07
C ALA A 79 -13.19 -17.13 5.41
N LEU A 80 -13.28 -15.90 5.94
CA LEU A 80 -12.49 -14.76 5.48
C LEU A 80 -10.99 -14.98 5.69
N HIS A 81 -10.57 -15.45 6.86
CA HIS A 81 -9.16 -15.76 7.12
C HIS A 81 -8.64 -16.85 6.17
N GLN A 82 -9.43 -17.90 5.93
CA GLN A 82 -9.07 -18.95 4.98
C GLN A 82 -8.92 -18.39 3.57
N PHE A 83 -9.88 -17.58 3.10
CA PHE A 83 -9.79 -16.89 1.82
C PHE A 83 -8.52 -16.06 1.69
N ILE A 84 -8.15 -15.29 2.72
CA ILE A 84 -6.94 -14.47 2.73
C ILE A 84 -5.69 -15.34 2.59
N LEU A 85 -5.56 -16.41 3.39
CA LEU A 85 -4.40 -17.29 3.35
C LEU A 85 -4.27 -17.99 1.99
N GLU A 86 -5.37 -18.53 1.46
CA GLU A 86 -5.39 -19.19 0.16
C GLU A 86 -5.08 -18.22 -0.99
N SER A 87 -5.60 -16.99 -0.92
CA SER A 87 -5.34 -15.96 -1.92
C SER A 87 -3.88 -15.51 -1.87
N ASN A 88 -3.34 -15.28 -0.68
CA ASN A 88 -1.94 -14.87 -0.50
C ASN A 88 -0.94 -15.94 -0.95
N HIS A 89 -1.30 -17.22 -0.85
CA HIS A 89 -0.47 -18.29 -1.41
C HIS A 89 -0.43 -18.27 -2.95
N LYS A 90 -1.46 -17.72 -3.61
CA LYS A 90 -1.58 -17.66 -5.07
C LYS A 90 -1.07 -16.33 -5.66
N LEU A 91 -1.15 -15.24 -4.90
CA LEU A 91 -0.61 -13.93 -5.29
C LEU A 91 0.92 -13.93 -5.15
N ILE A 92 1.59 -13.24 -6.07
CA ILE A 92 3.06 -13.23 -6.15
C ILE A 92 3.62 -11.93 -5.57
N THR A 93 3.02 -10.80 -5.94
CA THR A 93 3.51 -9.46 -5.61
C THR A 93 2.61 -8.73 -4.61
N GLU A 94 1.34 -9.11 -4.54
CA GLU A 94 0.36 -8.55 -3.63
C GLU A 94 0.00 -9.50 -2.49
N SER A 95 -0.53 -8.95 -1.42
CA SER A 95 -1.06 -9.71 -0.29
C SER A 95 -2.28 -9.03 0.30
N PHE A 96 -3.23 -9.82 0.75
CA PHE A 96 -4.31 -9.38 1.61
C PHE A 96 -3.88 -9.40 3.08
N SER A 97 -4.32 -8.39 3.82
CA SER A 97 -4.15 -8.29 5.27
C SER A 97 -5.39 -7.69 5.90
N ILE A 98 -5.54 -7.86 7.22
CA ILE A 98 -6.58 -7.20 8.01
C ILE A 98 -5.91 -6.17 8.91
N SER A 99 -6.37 -4.92 8.86
CA SER A 99 -5.96 -3.88 9.80
C SER A 99 -7.12 -2.95 10.10
N ASN A 100 -7.33 -2.65 11.39
CA ASN A 100 -8.41 -1.76 11.85
C ASN A 100 -9.80 -2.11 11.26
N GLN A 101 -10.14 -3.40 11.21
CA GLN A 101 -11.38 -3.90 10.60
C GLN A 101 -11.52 -3.59 9.09
N TRP A 102 -10.42 -3.41 8.38
CA TRP A 102 -10.40 -3.33 6.93
C TRP A 102 -9.63 -4.50 6.34
N LEU A 103 -10.21 -5.11 5.31
CA LEU A 103 -9.48 -5.93 4.36
C LEU A 103 -8.67 -5.00 3.46
N ILE A 104 -7.36 -5.13 3.50
CA ILE A 104 -6.42 -4.31 2.75
C ILE A 104 -5.68 -5.21 1.76
N LEU A 105 -5.66 -4.80 0.49
CA LEU A 105 -4.72 -5.34 -0.49
C LEU A 105 -3.49 -4.45 -0.51
N SER A 106 -2.31 -5.04 -0.38
CA SER A 106 -1.06 -4.31 -0.35
C SER A 106 0.04 -5.00 -1.13
N THR A 107 1.02 -4.21 -1.53
CA THR A 107 2.26 -4.67 -2.15
C THR A 107 3.41 -3.78 -1.70
N THR A 108 4.61 -4.33 -1.61
CA THR A 108 5.81 -3.58 -1.23
C THR A 108 6.96 -3.93 -2.16
N TYR A 109 7.59 -2.92 -2.72
CA TYR A 109 8.73 -3.03 -3.63
C TYR A 109 9.97 -2.42 -2.98
N TYR A 110 11.12 -3.05 -3.19
CA TYR A 110 12.41 -2.50 -2.82
C TYR A 110 12.88 -1.49 -3.87
N LEU A 111 13.49 -0.40 -3.40
CA LEU A 111 14.10 0.65 -4.22
C LEU A 111 15.62 0.53 -4.23
#